data_AF-A0A2M6X9C1-F1
#
_entry.id   AF-A0A2M6X9C1-F1
#
_cell.length_a   1.000
_cell.length_b   1.000
_cell.length_c   1.000
_cell.angle_alpha   90.00
_cell.angle_beta   90.00
_cell.angle_gamma   90.00
#
_symmetry.space_group_name_H-M   'P 1'
#
loop_
_entity.id
_entity.type
_entity.pdbx_description
1 polymer ?
#
loop_
_entity_poly.entity_id
_entity_poly.type
_entity_poly.pdbx_seq_one_letter_code
_entity_poly.pdbx_strand_id
1 'polypeptide(L)'
;MKQEYISNSSKQTKKLGAILGKNLRGRVLICLSGDLGGGKTTFSQGVAVGLDVTENITSPTFVLLKKYKIPGADKARIKNLYHIDCYRLEKPEEILAIGWE
;
A
#
# COMPACT_ATOMS: atom_id res chain seq x y z
N MET A 1 -20.65 -3.20 0.17
CA MET A 1 -20.83 -3.26 1.63
C MET A 1 -19.74 -2.45 2.30
N LYS A 2 -20.07 -1.64 3.30
CA LYS A 2 -19.11 -0.90 4.13
C LYS A 2 -18.73 -1.78 5.32
N GLN A 3 -17.45 -1.82 5.68
CA GLN A 3 -16.94 -2.49 6.87
C GLN A 3 -16.18 -1.46 7.70
N GLU A 4 -16.29 -1.56 9.03
CA GLU A 4 -15.64 -0.65 9.96
C GLU A 4 -14.84 -1.46 10.99
N TYR A 5 -13.64 -0.97 11.29
CA TYR A 5 -12.70 -1.62 12.20
C TYR A 5 -12.11 -0.56 13.14
N ILE A 6 -12.02 -0.88 14.42
CA ILE A 6 -11.32 -0.05 15.41
C ILE A 6 -9.96 -0.68 15.69
N SER A 7 -8.90 0.13 15.58
CA SER A 7 -7.53 -0.24 15.90
C SER A 7 -6.99 0.70 16.97
N ASN A 8 -6.49 0.14 18.07
CA ASN A 8 -5.94 0.89 19.20
C ASN A 8 -4.41 0.92 19.20
N SER A 9 -3.75 0.45 18.14
CA SER A 9 -2.28 0.47 18.04
C SER A 9 -1.79 0.33 16.61
N SER A 10 -0.56 0.78 16.34
CA SER A 10 0.11 0.55 15.06
C SER A 10 0.21 -0.93 14.71
N LYS A 11 0.41 -1.81 15.70
CA LYS A 11 0.44 -3.27 15.51
C LYS A 11 -0.91 -3.82 15.04
N GLN A 12 -2.02 -3.34 15.59
CA GLN A 12 -3.37 -3.72 15.15
C GLN A 12 -3.65 -3.21 13.73
N THR A 13 -3.28 -1.96 13.42
CA THR A 13 -3.43 -1.39 12.06
C THR A 13 -2.62 -2.18 11.03
N LYS A 14 -1.38 -2.56 11.35
CA LYS A 14 -0.58 -3.47 10.50
C LYS A 14 -1.24 -4.82 10.31
N LYS A 15 -1.81 -5.40 11.38
CA LYS A 15 -2.51 -6.68 11.31
C LYS A 15 -3.72 -6.61 10.37
N LEU A 16 -4.50 -5.53 10.41
CA LEU A 16 -5.62 -5.31 9.49
C LEU A 16 -5.14 -5.24 8.03
N GLY A 17 -4.10 -4.47 7.76
CA GLY A 17 -3.49 -4.41 6.43
C GLY A 17 -2.99 -5.78 5.95
N ALA A 18 -2.36 -6.57 6.82
CA ALA A 18 -1.86 -7.90 6.47
C ALA A 18 -2.97 -8.89 6.17
N ILE A 19 -4.10 -8.82 6.89
CA ILE A 19 -5.29 -9.63 6.59
C ILE A 19 -5.82 -9.27 5.21
N LEU A 20 -5.94 -7.97 4.89
CA LEU A 20 -6.36 -7.54 3.56
C LEU A 20 -5.40 -8.07 2.48
N GLY A 21 -4.10 -7.82 2.63
CA GLY A 21 -3.06 -8.23 1.68
C GLY A 21 -3.09 -9.71 1.33
N LYS A 22 -3.27 -10.59 2.32
CA LYS A 22 -3.34 -12.05 2.11
C LYS A 22 -4.48 -12.49 1.20
N ASN A 23 -5.56 -11.70 1.15
CA ASN A 23 -6.76 -12.00 0.37
C ASN A 23 -6.76 -11.31 -1.01
N LEU A 24 -5.81 -10.41 -1.29
CA LEU A 24 -5.75 -9.72 -2.59
C LEU A 24 -5.24 -10.66 -3.69
N ARG A 25 -5.89 -10.61 -4.86
CA ARG A 25 -5.50 -11.35 -6.06
C ARG A 25 -5.70 -10.45 -7.29
N GLY A 26 -5.00 -10.74 -8.38
CA GLY A 26 -5.17 -10.03 -9.65
C GLY A 26 -4.63 -8.58 -9.64
N ARG A 27 -5.42 -7.63 -10.15
CA ARG A 27 -5.07 -6.20 -10.21
C ARG A 27 -5.99 -5.43 -9.26
N VAL A 28 -5.43 -4.87 -8.20
CA VAL A 28 -6.20 -4.17 -7.15
C VAL A 28 -5.63 -2.78 -6.95
N LEU A 29 -6.52 -1.78 -6.86
CA LEU A 29 -6.20 -0.43 -6.44
C LEU A 29 -6.74 -0.21 -5.03
N ILE A 30 -5.88 0.26 -4.12
CA ILE A 30 -6.27 0.63 -2.75
C ILE A 30 -5.98 2.12 -2.58
N CYS A 31 -7.04 2.90 -2.38
CA CYS A 31 -6.92 4.31 -2.05
C CYS A 31 -7.02 4.49 -0.53
N LEU A 32 -5.97 5.06 0.08
CA LEU A 32 -5.96 5.39 1.51
C LEU A 32 -6.13 6.90 1.69
N SER A 33 -7.12 7.28 2.49
CA SER A 33 -7.40 8.68 2.84
C SER A 33 -7.39 8.87 4.34
N GLY A 34 -7.06 10.08 4.79
CA GLY A 34 -6.99 10.47 6.20
C GLY A 34 -5.88 11.47 6.46
N ASP A 35 -5.84 12.03 7.66
CA ASP A 35 -4.92 13.11 8.03
C ASP A 35 -3.45 12.65 8.14
N LEU A 36 -2.54 13.61 8.25
CA LEU A 36 -1.15 13.36 8.61
C LEU A 36 -1.11 12.63 9.96
N GLY A 37 -0.39 11.51 10.03
CA GLY A 37 -0.37 10.66 11.23
C GLY A 37 -1.58 9.70 11.35
N GLY A 38 -2.57 9.76 10.45
CA GLY A 38 -3.76 8.88 10.48
C GLY A 38 -3.50 7.38 10.19
N GLY A 39 -2.25 6.93 10.16
CA GLY A 39 -1.90 5.51 10.06
C GLY A 39 -1.88 4.92 8.64
N LYS A 40 -2.01 5.73 7.59
CA LYS A 40 -1.98 5.29 6.18
C LYS A 40 -0.75 4.43 5.86
N THR A 41 0.46 4.94 6.14
CA THR A 41 1.72 4.20 5.91
C THR A 41 1.80 2.92 6.75
N THR A 42 1.33 2.96 8.00
CA THR A 42 1.26 1.79 8.89
C THR A 42 0.34 0.71 8.31
N PHE A 43 -0.78 1.10 7.70
CA PHE A 43 -1.68 0.18 7.03
C PHE A 43 -1.03 -0.41 5.76
N SER A 44 -0.41 0.42 4.91
CA SER A 44 0.33 -0.03 3.72
C SER A 44 1.45 -1.04 4.06
N GLN A 45 2.18 -0.82 5.16
CA GLN A 45 3.17 -1.78 5.68
C GLN A 45 2.52 -3.14 5.99
N GLY A 46 1.33 -3.14 6.60
CA GLY A 46 0.56 -4.35 6.83
C GLY A 46 0.21 -5.06 5.52
N VAL A 47 -0.32 -4.33 4.53
CA VAL A 47 -0.68 -4.88 3.21
C VAL A 47 0.53 -5.56 2.55
N ALA A 48 1.69 -4.90 2.57
CA ALA A 48 2.91 -5.46 2.00
C ALA A 48 3.34 -6.76 2.69
N VAL A 49 3.26 -6.83 4.02
CA VAL A 49 3.50 -8.08 4.76
C VAL A 49 2.51 -9.17 4.36
N GLY A 50 1.23 -8.82 4.18
CA GLY A 50 0.21 -9.78 3.71
C GLY A 50 0.43 -10.26 2.28
N LEU A 51 1.18 -9.50 1.49
CA LEU A 51 1.61 -9.83 0.13
C LEU A 51 2.99 -10.49 0.08
N ASP A 52 3.57 -10.88 1.22
CA ASP A 52 4.90 -11.51 1.31
C ASP A 52 6.06 -10.61 0.82
N VAL A 53 5.90 -9.28 0.79
CA VAL A 53 7.00 -8.34 0.51
C VAL A 53 8.02 -8.40 1.64
N THR A 54 9.28 -8.69 1.32
CA THR A 54 10.38 -8.82 2.29
C THR A 54 11.13 -7.51 2.52
N GLU A 55 10.97 -6.54 1.62
CA GLU A 55 11.61 -5.23 1.70
C GLU A 55 10.95 -4.33 2.76
N ASN A 56 11.76 -3.45 3.37
CA ASN A 56 11.25 -2.45 4.31
C ASN A 56 10.41 -1.39 3.60
N ILE A 57 9.10 -1.40 3.85
CA ILE A 57 8.19 -0.39 3.32
C ILE A 57 8.33 0.92 4.09
N THR A 58 8.79 1.94 3.40
CA THR A 58 8.88 3.32 3.87
C THR A 58 7.95 4.22 3.06
N SER A 59 7.58 5.37 3.62
CA SER A 59 6.76 6.34 2.90
C SER A 59 7.55 6.86 1.68
N PRO A 60 6.99 6.83 0.46
CA PRO A 60 7.65 7.35 -0.72
C PRO A 60 7.53 8.88 -0.82
N THR A 61 7.39 9.60 0.29
CA THR A 61 7.04 11.03 0.31
C THR A 61 7.93 11.94 -0.54
N PHE A 62 9.18 11.57 -0.83
CA PHE A 62 10.07 12.32 -1.74
C PHE A 62 10.21 11.70 -3.14
N VAL A 63 10.04 10.39 -3.28
CA VAL A 63 10.19 9.67 -4.56
C VAL A 63 8.86 9.45 -5.27
N LEU A 64 7.76 9.79 -4.60
CA LEU A 64 6.34 9.72 -5.00
C LEU A 64 5.82 8.30 -5.26
N LEU A 65 6.65 7.42 -5.83
CA LEU A 65 6.36 6.02 -6.13
C LEU A 65 7.49 5.11 -5.62
N LYS A 66 7.12 3.99 -4.98
CA LYS A 66 8.03 2.85 -4.76
C LYS A 66 7.39 1.57 -5.26
N LYS A 67 8.19 0.78 -5.99
CA LYS A 67 7.81 -0.54 -6.50
C LYS A 67 8.54 -1.61 -5.69
N TYR A 68 7.79 -2.58 -5.18
CA TYR A 68 8.31 -3.72 -4.43
C TYR A 68 7.94 -5.01 -5.15
N LYS A 69 8.92 -5.91 -5.31
CA LYS A 69 8.68 -7.23 -5.92
C LYS A 69 8.14 -8.19 -4.86
N ILE A 70 7.14 -8.97 -5.25
CA ILE A 70 6.58 -10.02 -4.39
C ILE A 70 7.21 -11.36 -4.79
N PRO A 71 8.02 -12.00 -3.91
CA PRO A 71 8.64 -13.28 -4.20
C PRO A 71 7.60 -14.40 -4.32
N GLY A 72 7.86 -15.40 -5.17
CA GLY A 72 7.00 -16.57 -5.31
C GLY A 72 5.62 -16.30 -5.92
N ALA A 73 5.41 -15.13 -6.55
CA ALA A 73 4.17 -14.82 -7.24
C ALA A 73 4.03 -15.64 -8.54
N ASP A 74 3.14 -16.64 -8.52
CA ASP A 74 2.70 -17.35 -9.72
C ASP A 74 1.75 -16.47 -10.57
N LYS A 75 1.13 -17.04 -11.62
CA LYS A 75 0.21 -16.31 -12.51
C LYS A 75 -1.06 -15.80 -11.78
N ALA A 76 -1.45 -16.38 -10.65
CA ALA A 76 -2.66 -16.02 -9.91
C ALA A 76 -2.41 -14.97 -8.81
N ARG A 77 -1.14 -14.79 -8.41
CA ARG A 77 -0.73 -13.85 -7.36
C ARG A 77 -0.32 -12.47 -7.91
N ILE A 78 -0.41 -11.46 -7.04
CA ILE A 78 0.10 -10.11 -7.32
C ILE A 78 1.63 -10.16 -7.37
N LYS A 79 2.22 -9.62 -8.45
CA LYS A 79 3.68 -9.66 -8.67
C LYS A 79 4.44 -8.45 -8.14
N ASN A 80 3.77 -7.30 -8.12
CA ASN A 80 4.35 -6.03 -7.72
C ASN A 80 3.39 -5.29 -6.81
N LEU A 81 3.92 -4.68 -5.75
CA LEU A 81 3.24 -3.66 -4.97
C LEU A 81 3.78 -2.29 -5.39
N TYR A 82 2.89 -1.41 -5.81
CA TYR A 82 3.20 -0.01 -6.07
C TYR A 82 2.64 0.83 -4.91
N HIS A 83 3.52 1.51 -4.19
CA HIS A 83 3.13 2.43 -3.11
C HIS A 83 3.32 3.86 -3.64
N ILE A 84 2.22 4.59 -3.75
CA ILE A 84 2.20 5.98 -4.18
C ILE A 84 1.76 6.85 -2.99
N ASP A 85 2.48 7.95 -2.76
CA ASP A 85 2.09 8.98 -1.80
C ASP A 85 1.73 10.27 -2.55
N CYS A 86 0.43 10.52 -2.71
CA CYS A 86 -0.09 11.66 -3.46
C CYS A 86 -0.09 12.97 -2.65
N TYR A 87 0.42 12.99 -1.41
CA TYR A 87 0.38 14.18 -0.56
C TYR A 87 1.06 15.41 -1.19
N ARG A 88 2.02 15.19 -2.10
CA ARG A 88 2.78 16.25 -2.78
C ARG A 88 2.42 16.43 -4.26
N LEU A 89 1.39 15.76 -4.76
CA LEU A 89 0.91 16.00 -6.12
C LEU A 89 -0.04 17.19 -6.10
N GLU A 90 0.25 18.22 -6.88
CA GLU A 90 -0.65 19.37 -7.02
C GLU A 90 -1.74 19.10 -8.06
N LYS A 91 -1.40 18.29 -9.07
CA LYS A 91 -2.31 17.92 -10.16
C LYS A 91 -2.27 16.42 -10.47
N PRO A 92 -3.40 15.79 -10.85
CA PRO A 92 -3.43 14.36 -11.16
C PRO A 92 -2.45 13.94 -12.27
N GLU A 93 -2.18 14.80 -13.25
CA GLU A 93 -1.32 14.50 -14.40
C GLU A 93 0.15 14.30 -14.00
N GLU A 94 0.57 14.85 -12.86
CA GLU A 94 1.93 14.70 -12.32
C GLU A 94 2.28 13.23 -12.01
N ILE A 95 1.28 12.37 -11.83
CA ILE A 95 1.49 10.94 -11.62
C ILE A 95 2.10 10.25 -12.85
N LEU A 96 1.92 10.81 -14.06
CA LEU A 96 2.51 10.28 -15.28
C LEU A 96 4.03 10.53 -15.32
N ALA A 97 4.49 11.61 -14.69
CA ALA A 97 5.90 11.98 -14.66
C ALA A 97 6.74 11.12 -13.69
N ILE A 98 6.10 10.37 -12.77
CA ILE A 98 6.78 9.57 -11.74
C ILE A 98 7.02 8.11 -12.15
N GLY A 99 6.92 7.81 -13.45
CA GLY A 99 7.14 6.46 -13.99
C GLY A 99 5.96 5.51 -13.78
N TRP A 100 4.73 6.04 -13.74
CA TRP A 100 3.51 5.26 -13.78
C TRP A 100 3.19 4.90 -15.25
N GLU A 101 3.36 3.61 -15.61
CA GLU A 101 3.11 3.04 -16.94
C GLU A 101 2.08 1.89 -16.88
#